data_AF-A0AAV1WB80-F1
#
_entry.id   AF-A0AAV1WB80-F1
#
_cell.length_a   1.000
_cell.length_b   1.000
_cell.length_c   1.000
_cell.angle_alpha   90.00
_cell.angle_beta   90.00
_cell.angle_gamma   90.00
#
_symmetry.space_group_name_H-M   'P 1'
#
loop_
_entity.id
_entity.type
_entity.pdbx_description
1 polymer ?
#
loop_
_entity_poly.entity_id
_entity_poly.type
_entity_poly.pdbx_seq_one_letter_code
_entity_poly.pdbx_strand_id
1 'polypeptide(L)'
;MMMEKKIGVVFMVMMALVLLATTSGASRINDISCLEATPLLLPCVPFLQATDNQKPTDACCSAASSIVQRATSTQNRRDLCQCFKQAASGIGINPNHLKQLPELCKITISFPLDPNVDCNT
;
A
#
# COMPACT_ATOMS: atom_id res chain seq x y z
N MET A 1 28.30 10.68 27.78
CA MET A 1 29.09 11.56 26.88
C MET A 1 29.46 10.93 25.53
N MET A 2 30.14 9.78 25.42
CA MET A 2 30.50 9.20 24.09
C MET A 2 29.35 8.41 23.40
N MET A 3 28.44 7.80 24.16
CA MET A 3 27.33 7.01 23.60
C MET A 3 26.18 7.88 23.06
N GLU A 4 25.93 9.05 23.66
CA GLU A 4 24.88 9.99 23.23
C GLU A 4 25.19 10.58 21.84
N LYS A 5 26.46 10.87 21.56
CA LYS A 5 26.91 11.29 20.21
C LYS A 5 26.75 10.17 19.18
N LYS A 6 27.04 8.92 19.55
CA LYS A 6 26.86 7.76 18.66
C LYS A 6 25.39 7.50 18.35
N ILE A 7 24.52 7.62 19.36
CA ILE A 7 23.07 7.53 19.19
C ILE A 7 22.58 8.65 18.27
N GLY A 8 23.00 9.90 18.51
CA GLY A 8 22.63 11.03 17.64
C GLY A 8 23.06 10.85 16.18
N VAL A 9 24.28 10.35 15.95
CA VAL A 9 24.80 10.07 14.60
C VAL A 9 24.04 8.92 13.94
N VAL A 10 23.76 7.83 14.66
CA VAL A 10 22.97 6.70 14.13
C VAL A 10 21.55 7.15 13.79
N PHE A 11 20.90 7.94 14.65
CA PHE A 11 19.58 8.50 14.36
C PHE A 11 19.59 9.42 13.15
N MET A 12 20.57 10.32 13.01
CA MET A 12 20.70 11.18 11.82
C MET A 12 20.95 10.39 10.54
N VAL A 13 21.80 9.37 10.58
CA VAL A 13 22.08 8.51 9.42
C VAL A 13 20.84 7.69 9.04
N MET A 14 20.10 7.17 10.01
CA MET A 14 18.82 6.47 9.75
C MET A 14 17.78 7.42 9.13
N MET A 15 17.64 8.64 9.65
CA MET A 15 16.74 9.64 9.09
C MET A 15 17.13 10.06 7.67
N ALA A 16 18.43 10.22 7.40
CA ALA A 16 18.96 10.52 6.08
C ALA A 16 18.75 9.37 5.08
N LEU A 17 18.91 8.13 5.51
CA LEU A 17 18.62 6.95 4.68
C LEU A 17 17.13 6.83 4.34
N VAL A 18 16.25 7.14 5.29
CA VAL A 18 14.79 7.21 5.06
C VAL A 18 14.46 8.33 4.05
N LEU A 19 15.08 9.51 4.17
CA LEU A 19 14.89 10.63 3.25
C LEU A 19 15.42 10.35 1.83
N LEU A 20 16.51 9.59 1.71
CA LEU A 20 17.05 9.18 0.41
C LEU A 20 16.17 8.13 -0.28
N ALA A 21 15.53 7.24 0.50
CA ALA A 21 14.58 6.27 -0.02
C ALA A 21 13.28 6.91 -0.55
N THR A 22 12.93 8.13 -0.12
CA THR A 22 11.74 8.85 -0.61
C THR A 22 11.97 9.66 -1.89
N THR A 23 13.13 9.52 -2.56
CA THR A 23 13.43 10.23 -3.81
C THR A 23 12.81 9.58 -5.06
N SER A 24 11.86 8.66 -4.90
CA SER A 24 11.06 8.13 -6.00
C SER A 24 9.76 8.92 -6.14
N GLY A 25 9.78 9.90 -7.05
CA GLY A 25 8.59 10.60 -7.53
C GLY A 25 8.28 11.89 -6.78
N ALA A 26 8.13 12.98 -7.51
CA ALA A 26 7.49 14.19 -7.00
C ALA A 26 6.02 13.86 -6.70
N SER A 27 5.74 13.37 -5.49
CA SER A 27 4.38 13.16 -5.00
C SER A 27 3.67 14.50 -5.04
N ARG A 28 2.52 14.54 -5.74
CA ARG A 28 1.58 15.66 -5.58
C ARG A 28 1.25 15.76 -4.10
N ILE A 29 0.97 16.97 -3.58
CA ILE A 29 0.64 17.18 -2.16
C ILE A 29 -0.49 16.24 -1.66
N ASN A 30 -1.35 15.75 -2.57
CA ASN A 30 -2.47 14.87 -2.26
C ASN A 30 -2.21 13.37 -2.51
N ASP A 31 -1.09 13.00 -3.12
CA ASP A 31 -0.77 11.61 -3.47
C ASP A 31 -0.28 10.84 -2.23
N ILE A 32 -0.81 9.64 -2.01
CA ILE A 32 -0.44 8.79 -0.87
C ILE A 32 0.83 8.00 -1.16
N SER A 33 1.78 7.97 -0.22
CA SER A 33 2.98 7.14 -0.37
C SER A 33 2.73 5.66 -0.07
N CYS A 34 3.60 4.77 -0.58
CA CYS A 34 3.60 3.35 -0.23
C CYS A 34 3.70 3.10 1.29
N LEU A 35 4.54 3.89 1.98
CA LEU A 35 4.76 3.79 3.42
C LEU A 35 3.49 4.13 4.22
N GLU A 36 2.71 5.10 3.75
CA GLU A 36 1.40 5.43 4.33
C GLU A 36 0.33 4.41 3.95
N ALA A 37 0.32 3.94 2.70
CA ALA A 37 -0.77 3.12 2.18
C ALA A 37 -0.72 1.67 2.67
N THR A 38 0.46 1.09 2.81
CA THR A 38 0.64 -0.31 3.24
C THR A 38 -0.03 -0.63 4.58
N PRO A 39 0.22 0.12 5.68
CA PRO A 39 -0.41 -0.17 6.97
C PRO A 39 -1.94 0.06 6.95
N LEU A 40 -2.48 0.89 6.05
CA LEU A 40 -3.93 1.08 5.93
C LEU A 40 -4.64 -0.20 5.46
N LEU A 41 -3.96 -1.10 4.74
CA LEU A 41 -4.54 -2.36 4.26
C LEU A 41 -4.51 -3.50 5.28
N LEU A 42 -3.89 -3.31 6.46
CA LEU A 42 -3.92 -4.31 7.55
C LEU A 42 -5.32 -4.87 7.86
N PRO A 43 -6.39 -4.06 8.01
CA PRO A 43 -7.75 -4.57 8.22
C PRO A 43 -8.29 -5.44 7.07
N CYS A 44 -7.69 -5.40 5.89
CA CYS A 44 -8.09 -6.23 4.75
C CYS A 44 -7.45 -7.61 4.75
N VAL A 45 -6.35 -7.82 5.48
CA VAL A 45 -5.58 -9.07 5.46
C VAL A 45 -6.45 -10.31 5.74
N PRO A 46 -7.33 -10.33 6.76
CA PRO A 46 -8.17 -11.51 7.00
C PRO A 46 -9.07 -11.88 5.82
N PHE A 47 -9.69 -10.88 5.19
CA PHE A 47 -10.52 -11.09 4.00
C PHE A 47 -9.68 -11.54 2.79
N LEU A 48 -8.49 -10.95 2.60
CA LEU A 48 -7.60 -11.29 1.49
C LEU A 48 -7.00 -12.68 1.61
N GLN A 49 -6.93 -13.27 2.81
CA GLN A 49 -6.45 -14.62 3.07
C GLN A 49 -7.56 -15.66 3.23
N ALA A 50 -8.82 -15.22 3.28
CA ALA A 50 -9.96 -16.09 3.51
C ALA A 50 -10.08 -17.16 2.41
N THR A 51 -10.61 -18.32 2.82
CA THR A 51 -10.93 -19.44 1.92
C THR A 51 -12.43 -19.70 1.82
N ASP A 52 -13.21 -19.08 2.70
CA ASP A 52 -14.67 -19.08 2.73
C ASP A 52 -15.23 -17.78 2.14
N ASN A 53 -16.55 -17.66 2.04
CA ASN A 53 -17.21 -16.48 1.48
C ASN A 53 -17.30 -15.31 2.48
N GLN A 54 -16.24 -15.08 3.26
CA GLN A 54 -16.15 -13.95 4.19
C GLN A 54 -16.24 -12.62 3.43
N LYS A 55 -16.92 -11.62 4.03
CA LYS A 55 -16.99 -10.26 3.49
C LYS A 55 -15.89 -9.38 4.05
N PRO A 56 -15.41 -8.36 3.30
CA PRO A 56 -14.49 -7.37 3.84
C PRO A 56 -15.17 -6.58 4.97
N THR A 57 -14.36 -6.16 5.95
CA THR A 57 -14.83 -5.28 7.02
C THR A 57 -15.03 -3.86 6.51
N ASP A 58 -15.87 -3.06 7.19
CA ASP A 58 -16.04 -1.64 6.87
C ASP A 58 -14.72 -0.87 6.95
N ALA A 59 -13.84 -1.26 7.88
CA ALA A 59 -12.50 -0.70 8.01
C ALA A 59 -11.64 -1.01 6.78
N CYS A 60 -11.68 -2.25 6.27
CA CYS A 60 -11.00 -2.61 5.03
C CYS A 60 -11.52 -1.79 3.84
N CYS A 61 -12.83 -1.72 3.65
CA CYS A 61 -13.42 -0.97 2.55
C CYS A 61 -13.11 0.54 2.64
N SER A 62 -13.13 1.11 3.85
CA SER A 62 -12.79 2.51 4.08
C SER A 62 -11.32 2.79 3.74
N ALA A 63 -10.42 1.90 4.13
CA ALA A 63 -9.00 2.01 3.80
C ALA A 63 -8.74 1.89 2.29
N ALA A 64 -9.30 0.87 1.63
CA ALA A 64 -9.18 0.68 0.20
C ALA A 64 -9.72 1.89 -0.59
N SER A 65 -10.89 2.42 -0.19
CA SER A 65 -11.47 3.62 -0.80
C SER A 65 -10.59 4.85 -0.61
N SER A 66 -10.04 5.05 0.59
CA SER A 66 -9.14 6.18 0.90
C SER A 66 -7.88 6.15 0.03
N ILE A 67 -7.28 4.98 -0.14
CA ILE A 67 -6.11 4.80 -1.01
C ILE A 67 -6.47 5.15 -2.46
N VAL A 68 -7.57 4.61 -2.99
CA VAL A 68 -8.00 4.87 -4.38
C VAL A 68 -8.28 6.36 -4.62
N GLN A 69 -8.90 7.05 -3.66
CA GLN A 69 -9.18 8.49 -3.75
C GLN A 69 -7.91 9.34 -3.72
N ARG A 70 -6.88 8.92 -2.97
CA ARG A 70 -5.58 9.60 -2.88
C ARG A 70 -4.61 9.21 -4.00
N ALA A 71 -4.85 8.10 -4.69
CA ALA A 71 -4.05 7.66 -5.82
C ALA A 71 -4.43 8.39 -7.12
N THR A 72 -4.18 9.70 -7.15
CA THR A 72 -4.72 10.58 -8.19
C THR A 72 -3.90 10.58 -9.48
N SER A 73 -2.57 10.51 -9.37
CA SER A 73 -1.68 10.53 -10.53
C SER A 73 -1.36 9.12 -11.05
N THR A 74 -1.07 9.02 -12.36
CA THR A 74 -0.62 7.75 -12.96
C THR A 74 0.65 7.24 -12.30
N GLN A 75 1.62 8.12 -12.01
CA GLN A 75 2.85 7.71 -11.34
C GLN A 75 2.55 7.12 -9.96
N ASN A 76 1.72 7.79 -9.16
CA ASN A 76 1.37 7.31 -7.82
C ASN A 76 0.66 5.94 -7.85
N ARG A 77 -0.26 5.73 -8.80
CA ARG A 77 -0.92 4.43 -8.99
C ARG A 77 0.08 3.31 -9.31
N ARG A 78 1.10 3.60 -10.11
CA ARG A 78 2.16 2.63 -10.46
C ARG A 78 3.03 2.32 -9.26
N ASP A 79 3.42 3.34 -8.50
CA ASP A 79 4.22 3.19 -7.29
C ASP A 79 3.47 2.36 -6.23
N LEU A 80 2.18 2.64 -6.00
CA LEU A 80 1.31 1.87 -5.12
C LEU A 80 1.10 0.43 -5.62
N CYS A 81 0.94 0.23 -6.93
CA CYS A 81 0.82 -1.10 -7.50
C CYS A 81 2.08 -1.94 -7.21
N GLN A 82 3.27 -1.39 -7.46
CA GLN A 82 4.53 -2.08 -7.17
C GLN A 82 4.69 -2.36 -5.68
N CYS A 83 4.34 -1.38 -4.84
CA CYS A 83 4.33 -1.49 -3.39
C CYS A 83 3.44 -2.65 -2.90
N PHE A 84 2.18 -2.70 -3.34
CA PHE A 84 1.24 -3.72 -2.90
C PHE A 84 1.58 -5.10 -3.45
N LYS A 85 2.14 -5.19 -4.65
CA LYS A 85 2.65 -6.45 -5.21
C LYS A 85 3.77 -7.04 -4.35
N GLN A 86 4.70 -6.20 -3.90
CA GLN A 86 5.77 -6.61 -2.99
C GLN A 86 5.20 -7.01 -1.61
N ALA A 87 4.29 -6.22 -1.04
CA ALA A 87 3.66 -6.54 0.24
C ALA A 87 2.85 -7.85 0.19
N ALA A 88 2.12 -8.10 -0.89
CA ALA A 88 1.33 -9.31 -1.11
C ALA A 88 2.19 -10.58 -1.18
N SER A 89 3.42 -10.47 -1.69
CA SER A 89 4.33 -11.61 -1.84
C SER A 89 4.68 -12.29 -0.50
N GLY A 90 4.58 -11.55 0.62
CA GLY A 90 4.93 -12.05 1.95
C GLY A 90 3.77 -12.65 2.76
N ILE A 91 2.52 -12.49 2.32
CA ILE A 91 1.34 -12.80 3.16
C ILE A 91 0.35 -13.81 2.55
N GLY A 92 0.54 -14.27 1.31
CA GLY A 92 -0.33 -15.29 0.70
C GLY A 92 -1.77 -14.82 0.52
N ILE A 93 -2.02 -14.07 -0.56
CA ILE A 93 -3.35 -13.54 -0.89
C ILE A 93 -4.15 -14.54 -1.75
N ASN A 94 -5.43 -14.69 -1.45
CA ASN A 94 -6.41 -15.37 -2.29
C ASN A 94 -6.80 -14.45 -3.47
N PRO A 95 -6.46 -14.80 -4.72
CA PRO A 95 -6.72 -13.94 -5.89
C PRO A 95 -8.20 -13.67 -6.13
N ASN A 96 -9.09 -14.59 -5.75
CA ASN A 96 -10.53 -14.42 -5.94
C ASN A 96 -11.08 -13.34 -5.00
N HIS A 97 -10.62 -13.30 -3.76
CA HIS A 97 -11.01 -12.27 -2.79
C HIS A 97 -10.49 -10.90 -3.21
N LEU A 98 -9.24 -10.83 -3.68
CA LEU A 98 -8.68 -9.59 -4.21
C LEU A 98 -9.53 -9.02 -5.37
N LYS A 99 -9.97 -9.88 -6.29
CA LYS A 99 -10.82 -9.48 -7.43
C LYS A 99 -12.22 -9.02 -7.02
N GLN A 100 -12.77 -9.59 -5.95
CA GLN A 100 -14.10 -9.22 -5.43
C GLN A 100 -14.09 -7.95 -4.58
N LEU A 101 -12.94 -7.54 -4.04
CA LEU A 101 -12.83 -6.40 -3.12
C LEU A 101 -13.47 -5.12 -3.66
N PRO A 102 -13.24 -4.68 -4.91
CA PRO A 102 -13.82 -3.44 -5.43
C PRO A 102 -15.35 -3.50 -5.48
N GLU A 103 -15.91 -4.62 -5.92
CA GLU A 103 -17.36 -4.81 -6.01
C GLU A 103 -18.00 -4.84 -4.63
N LEU A 104 -17.45 -5.63 -3.71
CA LEU A 104 -17.96 -5.76 -2.34
C LEU A 104 -17.86 -4.46 -1.54
N CYS A 105 -16.81 -3.67 -1.78
CA CYS A 105 -16.62 -2.36 -1.16
C CYS A 105 -17.21 -1.19 -1.96
N LYS A 106 -17.84 -1.44 -3.12
CA LYS A 106 -18.41 -0.43 -4.01
C LYS A 106 -17.40 0.64 -4.46
N ILE A 107 -16.16 0.24 -4.67
CA ILE A 107 -15.06 1.11 -5.12
C ILE A 107 -14.97 1.02 -6.64
N THR A 108 -15.04 2.16 -7.31
CA THR A 108 -14.83 2.24 -8.76
C THR A 108 -13.35 2.36 -9.06
N ILE A 109 -12.80 1.36 -9.76
CA ILE A 109 -11.42 1.37 -10.27
C ILE A 109 -11.44 1.15 -11.78
N SER A 110 -10.53 1.81 -12.49
CA SER A 110 -10.44 1.74 -13.96
C SER A 110 -9.52 0.62 -14.46
N PHE A 111 -8.99 -0.21 -13.56
CA PHE A 111 -8.07 -1.30 -13.85
C PHE A 111 -8.38 -2.51 -12.96
N PRO A 112 -8.13 -3.74 -13.44
CA PRO A 112 -8.37 -4.94 -12.64
C PRO A 112 -7.35 -5.08 -11.49
N LEU A 113 -7.80 -5.57 -10.34
CA LEU A 113 -6.90 -6.03 -9.27
C LEU A 113 -6.49 -7.47 -9.56
N ASP A 114 -5.25 -7.67 -9.99
CA ASP A 114 -4.67 -8.99 -10.21
C ASP A 114 -3.30 -9.08 -9.54
N PRO A 115 -2.98 -10.15 -8.80
CA PRO A 115 -1.66 -10.30 -8.18
C PRO A 115 -0.51 -10.34 -9.23
N ASN A 116 -0.82 -10.68 -10.48
CA ASN A 116 0.12 -10.70 -11.59
C ASN A 116 0.04 -9.46 -12.48
N VAL A 117 -0.69 -8.42 -12.08
CA VAL A 117 -0.80 -7.18 -12.86
C VAL A 117 0.58 -6.62 -13.20
N ASP A 118 0.74 -6.15 -14.43
CA ASP A 118 1.88 -5.32 -14.81
C ASP A 118 1.59 -3.89 -14.37
N CYS A 119 2.31 -3.44 -13.35
CA CYS A 119 2.17 -2.09 -12.82
C CYS A 119 2.70 -1.00 -13.78
N ASN A 120 3.19 -1.35 -14.97
CA ASN A 120 3.66 -0.40 -15.98
C ASN A 120 2.67 -0.15 -17.12
N THR A 121 1.49 -0.76 -17.09
CA THR A 121 0.40 -0.49 -18.03
C THR A 121 -0.69 0.28 -17.33
#